data_AF-A0A7X9EWW8-F1
#
_entry.id   AF-A0A7X9EWW8-F1
#
_cell.length_a   1.000
_cell.length_b   1.000
_cell.length_c   1.000
_cell.angle_alpha   90.00
_cell.angle_beta   90.00
_cell.angle_gamma   90.00
#
_symmetry.space_group_name_H-M   'P 1'
#
loop_
_entity.id
_entity.type
_entity.pdbx_description
1 polymer ?
#
loop_
_entity_poly.entity_id
_entity_poly.type
_entity_poly.pdbx_seq_one_letter_code
_entity_poly.pdbx_strand_id
1 'polypeptide(L)'
;MGKIRLDLLLNAKGLAASREKARAMILAGEVRIDGHPVDKPGLRVEETADVTVESRRGKYVSRGGFKLQRAIEDFRIDFHGKVVLDVGASTGGYTDCALQNGARRVYALDVGYGQLDWSLRNDERVRVMERSNIRYITLNDLGEKVDIITMDVSFISTRLIFPVLYDLLQEDGEVISLIKPQFEAGKDKVGKKGVVRDPSVHREVLTQCIAAAAAANLVCVDISFSPIKGPQGNIEFFIHLKKRGEPIDNLAAKIAWIVSEAHRILED
;
A
#
# COMPACT_ATOMS: atom_id res chain seq x y z
N MET A 1 -45.57 6.62 -4.42
CA MET A 1 -44.10 6.50 -4.39
C MET A 1 -43.57 6.69 -5.79
N GLY A 2 -42.55 7.53 -5.93
CA GLY A 2 -41.98 7.89 -7.23
C GLY A 2 -41.05 6.82 -7.75
N LYS A 3 -41.18 6.47 -9.03
CA LYS A 3 -40.16 5.70 -9.75
C LYS A 3 -39.21 6.67 -10.45
N ILE A 4 -37.93 6.57 -10.13
CA ILE A 4 -36.86 7.38 -10.73
C ILE A 4 -35.93 6.49 -11.55
N ARG A 5 -35.24 7.06 -12.54
CA ARG A 5 -34.22 6.32 -13.30
C ARG A 5 -33.01 6.03 -12.41
N LEU A 6 -32.43 4.83 -12.55
CA LEU A 6 -31.28 4.38 -11.78
C LEU A 6 -30.07 5.32 -11.88
N ASP A 7 -29.79 5.85 -13.07
CA ASP A 7 -28.71 6.84 -13.27
C ASP A 7 -28.92 8.14 -12.47
N LEU A 8 -30.17 8.59 -12.34
CA LEU A 8 -30.54 9.75 -11.54
C LEU A 8 -30.55 9.43 -10.05
N LEU A 9 -31.00 8.22 -9.67
CA LEU A 9 -31.01 7.77 -8.27
C LEU A 9 -29.60 7.67 -7.69
N LEU A 10 -28.65 7.10 -8.42
CA LEU A 10 -27.25 7.00 -7.98
C LEU A 10 -26.63 8.38 -7.72
N ASN A 11 -26.88 9.35 -8.61
CA ASN A 11 -26.43 10.72 -8.41
C ASN A 11 -27.14 11.38 -7.22
N ALA A 12 -28.47 11.25 -7.12
CA ALA A 12 -29.26 11.81 -6.02
C ALA A 12 -28.89 11.24 -4.64
N LYS A 13 -28.48 9.96 -4.57
CA LYS A 13 -27.96 9.31 -3.35
C LYS A 13 -26.47 9.59 -3.09
N GLY A 14 -25.79 10.39 -3.92
CA GLY A 14 -24.35 10.66 -3.80
C GLY A 14 -23.45 9.45 -4.10
N LEU A 15 -24.00 8.38 -4.69
CA LEU A 15 -23.28 7.15 -5.07
C LEU A 15 -22.49 7.33 -6.37
N ALA A 16 -22.74 8.40 -7.12
CA ALA A 16 -21.98 8.79 -8.30
C ALA A 16 -21.84 10.32 -8.37
N ALA A 17 -20.65 10.82 -8.69
CA ALA A 17 -20.35 12.26 -8.73
C ALA A 17 -21.07 13.03 -9.86
N SER A 18 -21.57 12.32 -10.87
CA SER A 18 -22.37 12.88 -11.94
C SER A 18 -23.28 11.82 -12.55
N ARG A 19 -24.27 12.25 -13.32
CA ARG A 19 -25.15 11.34 -14.05
C ARG A 19 -24.37 10.52 -15.08
N GLU A 20 -23.41 11.12 -15.77
CA GLU A 20 -22.52 10.44 -16.73
C GLU A 20 -21.71 9.35 -16.03
N LYS A 21 -21.19 9.63 -14.83
CA LYS A 21 -20.48 8.66 -14.01
C LYS A 21 -21.40 7.52 -13.56
N ALA A 22 -22.62 7.83 -13.13
CA ALA A 22 -23.63 6.84 -12.78
C ALA A 22 -23.93 5.88 -13.94
N ARG A 23 -24.10 6.40 -15.17
CA ARG A 23 -24.32 5.58 -16.37
C ARG A 23 -23.13 4.67 -16.65
N ALA A 24 -21.91 5.19 -16.51
CA ALA A 24 -20.69 4.41 -16.71
C ALA A 24 -20.59 3.25 -15.70
N MET A 25 -20.91 3.50 -14.42
CA MET A 25 -20.88 2.48 -13.35
C MET A 25 -21.89 1.37 -13.58
N ILE A 26 -23.12 1.72 -14.01
CA ILE A 26 -24.18 0.75 -14.34
C ILE A 26 -23.75 -0.11 -15.53
N LEU A 27 -23.25 0.50 -16.62
CA LEU A 27 -22.79 -0.23 -17.80
C LEU A 27 -21.55 -1.09 -17.51
N ALA A 28 -20.72 -0.62 -16.59
CA ALA A 28 -19.60 -1.37 -16.06
C ALA A 28 -20.06 -2.44 -15.05
N GLY A 29 -21.36 -2.71 -14.86
CA GLY A 29 -21.87 -3.75 -13.98
C GLY A 29 -21.47 -3.61 -12.51
N GLU A 30 -21.19 -2.38 -12.09
CA GLU A 30 -20.78 -2.00 -10.73
C GLU A 30 -21.97 -1.75 -9.81
N VAL A 31 -23.20 -1.82 -10.32
CA VAL A 31 -24.39 -1.46 -9.55
C VAL A 31 -25.19 -2.73 -9.23
N ARG A 32 -25.67 -2.81 -7.99
CA ARG A 32 -26.64 -3.81 -7.52
C ARG A 32 -27.90 -3.14 -7.02
N ILE A 33 -29.03 -3.80 -7.22
CA ILE A 33 -30.30 -3.47 -6.58
C ILE A 33 -30.78 -4.73 -5.87
N ASP A 34 -31.03 -4.62 -4.57
CA ASP A 34 -31.39 -5.77 -3.72
C ASP A 34 -30.42 -6.96 -3.88
N GLY A 35 -29.12 -6.66 -4.02
CA GLY A 35 -28.06 -7.65 -4.24
C GLY A 35 -27.91 -8.19 -5.68
N HIS A 36 -28.76 -7.78 -6.62
CA HIS A 36 -28.72 -8.26 -8.00
C HIS A 36 -28.04 -7.27 -8.98
N PRO A 37 -27.16 -7.73 -9.89
CA PRO A 37 -26.50 -6.88 -10.89
C PRO A 37 -27.50 -6.22 -11.84
N VAL A 38 -27.22 -4.96 -12.16
CA VAL A 38 -28.06 -4.14 -13.04
C VAL A 38 -27.19 -3.48 -14.09
N ASP A 39 -27.63 -3.52 -15.34
CA ASP A 39 -26.86 -3.09 -16.52
C ASP A 39 -27.59 -2.01 -17.36
N LYS A 40 -28.78 -1.58 -16.92
CA LYS A 40 -29.63 -0.62 -17.65
C LYS A 40 -29.71 0.72 -16.93
N PRO A 41 -29.01 1.76 -17.39
CA PRO A 41 -29.04 3.07 -16.72
C PRO A 41 -30.41 3.75 -16.67
N GLY A 42 -31.25 3.48 -17.68
CA GLY A 42 -32.61 3.98 -17.75
C GLY A 42 -33.64 3.17 -16.97
N LEU A 43 -33.23 2.13 -16.24
CA LEU A 43 -34.15 1.32 -15.43
C LEU A 43 -34.85 2.21 -14.41
N ARG A 44 -36.18 2.13 -14.36
CA ARG A 44 -36.98 2.85 -13.36
C ARG A 44 -37.13 2.00 -12.11
N VAL A 45 -36.66 2.52 -10.99
CA VAL A 45 -36.70 1.87 -9.68
C VAL A 45 -37.37 2.76 -8.64
N GLU A 46 -37.84 2.16 -7.56
CA GLU A 46 -38.36 2.92 -6.42
C GLU A 46 -37.26 3.81 -5.83
N GLU A 47 -37.60 5.04 -5.44
CA GLU A 47 -36.66 5.95 -4.77
C GLU A 47 -36.06 5.34 -3.48
N THR A 48 -36.82 4.45 -2.84
CA THR A 48 -36.43 3.72 -1.63
C THR A 48 -35.65 2.43 -1.89
N ALA A 49 -35.39 2.07 -3.16
CA ALA A 49 -34.65 0.85 -3.48
C ALA A 49 -33.27 0.84 -2.80
N ASP A 50 -32.86 -0.33 -2.31
CA ASP A 50 -31.51 -0.51 -1.78
C ASP A 50 -30.55 -0.67 -2.96
N VAL A 51 -29.75 0.37 -3.19
CA VAL A 51 -28.83 0.46 -4.31
C VAL A 51 -27.43 0.48 -3.73
N THR A 52 -26.65 -0.53 -4.07
CA THR A 52 -25.23 -0.58 -3.72
C THR A 52 -24.38 -0.48 -4.97
N VAL A 53 -23.22 0.16 -4.81
CA VAL A 53 -22.19 0.23 -5.84
C VAL A 53 -21.03 -0.63 -5.38
N GLU A 54 -20.80 -1.70 -6.12
CA GLU A 54 -19.61 -2.53 -6.06
C GLU A 54 -18.70 -2.14 -7.23
N SER A 55 -17.76 -1.23 -6.99
CA SER A 55 -16.77 -0.85 -8.01
C SER A 55 -16.10 -2.12 -8.59
N ARG A 56 -16.10 -2.27 -9.93
CA ARG A 56 -15.37 -3.37 -10.60
C ARG A 56 -13.87 -3.15 -10.51
N ARG A 57 -13.44 -1.90 -10.36
CA ARG A 57 -12.11 -1.60 -9.84
C ARG A 57 -12.16 -1.91 -8.35
N GLY A 58 -11.38 -2.90 -7.90
CA GLY A 58 -11.18 -3.09 -6.46
C GLY A 58 -10.79 -1.76 -5.79
N LYS A 59 -10.94 -1.65 -4.47
CA LYS A 59 -10.65 -0.42 -3.70
C LYS A 59 -9.35 0.27 -4.14
N TYR A 60 -8.35 -0.51 -4.54
CA TYR A 60 -7.11 -0.02 -5.14
C TYR A 60 -6.85 -0.64 -6.51
N VAL A 61 -6.06 0.04 -7.36
CA VAL A 61 -5.61 -0.45 -8.68
C VAL A 61 -4.87 -1.79 -8.64
N SER A 62 -4.32 -2.19 -7.48
CA SER A 62 -3.69 -3.49 -7.29
C SER A 62 -3.80 -3.99 -5.86
N ARG A 63 -3.52 -5.30 -5.67
CA ARG A 63 -3.52 -5.93 -4.35
C ARG A 63 -2.55 -5.29 -3.35
N GLY A 64 -1.54 -4.56 -3.84
CA GLY A 64 -0.60 -3.84 -3.01
C GLY A 64 -1.30 -2.84 -2.08
N GLY A 65 -2.33 -2.14 -2.54
CA GLY A 65 -3.01 -1.14 -1.72
C GLY A 65 -3.64 -1.72 -0.44
N PHE A 66 -4.09 -2.98 -0.45
CA PHE A 66 -4.59 -3.64 0.76
C PHE A 66 -3.49 -3.91 1.79
N LYS A 67 -2.23 -4.09 1.34
CA LYS A 67 -1.11 -4.22 2.27
C LYS A 67 -0.85 -2.90 2.99
N LEU A 68 -0.75 -1.79 2.23
CA LEU A 68 -0.51 -0.48 2.82
C LEU A 68 -1.68 -0.05 3.71
N GLN A 69 -2.92 -0.35 3.32
CA GLN A 69 -4.08 -0.09 4.16
C GLN A 69 -3.95 -0.73 5.54
N ARG A 70 -3.54 -2.00 5.60
CA ARG A 70 -3.33 -2.67 6.89
C ARG A 70 -2.24 -1.99 7.71
N ALA A 71 -1.14 -1.58 7.09
CA ALA A 71 -0.08 -0.84 7.76
C ALA A 71 -0.57 0.53 8.29
N ILE A 72 -1.42 1.23 7.53
CA ILE A 72 -2.06 2.49 7.99
C ILE A 72 -2.90 2.24 9.25
N GLU A 73 -3.70 1.18 9.26
CA GLU A 73 -4.58 0.84 10.39
C GLU A 73 -3.76 0.44 11.63
N ASP A 74 -2.76 -0.43 11.45
CA ASP A 74 -1.93 -0.93 12.56
C ASP A 74 -1.04 0.17 13.16
N PHE A 75 -0.41 0.99 12.32
CA PHE A 75 0.54 2.02 12.76
C PHE A 75 -0.08 3.41 12.93
N ARG A 76 -1.36 3.57 12.59
CA ARG A 76 -2.10 4.85 12.66
C ARG A 76 -1.44 5.96 11.85
N ILE A 77 -1.02 5.65 10.64
CA ILE A 77 -0.33 6.59 9.74
C ILE A 77 -1.33 7.61 9.20
N ASP A 78 -0.96 8.89 9.26
CA ASP A 78 -1.74 9.97 8.66
C ASP A 78 -1.11 10.45 7.36
N PHE A 79 -1.78 10.20 6.23
CA PHE A 79 -1.40 10.67 4.90
C PHE A 79 -1.96 12.05 4.56
N HIS A 80 -2.88 12.60 5.35
CA HIS A 80 -3.60 13.82 5.00
C HIS A 80 -2.65 15.02 4.84
N GLY A 81 -2.65 15.61 3.64
CA GLY A 81 -1.82 16.76 3.32
C GLY A 81 -0.32 16.46 3.18
N LYS A 82 0.09 15.19 3.29
CA LYS A 82 1.49 14.75 3.30
C LYS A 82 2.08 14.59 1.90
N VAL A 83 3.39 14.75 1.81
CA VAL A 83 4.21 14.43 0.64
C VAL A 83 4.78 13.03 0.82
N VAL A 84 4.52 12.15 -0.14
CA VAL A 84 4.86 10.73 -0.06
C VAL A 84 5.85 10.35 -1.15
N LEU A 85 6.83 9.50 -0.84
CA LEU A 85 7.63 8.80 -1.82
C LEU A 85 7.29 7.30 -1.78
N ASP A 86 6.70 6.80 -2.86
CA ASP A 86 6.35 5.39 -3.03
C ASP A 86 7.46 4.67 -3.81
N VAL A 87 8.28 3.90 -3.10
CA VAL A 87 9.44 3.17 -3.65
C VAL A 87 9.04 1.77 -4.07
N GLY A 88 9.11 1.50 -5.37
CA GLY A 88 8.60 0.29 -5.98
C GLY A 88 7.12 0.40 -6.33
N ALA A 89 6.70 1.56 -6.83
CA ALA A 89 5.28 1.87 -7.09
C ALA A 89 4.59 0.83 -7.98
N SER A 90 5.30 0.23 -8.94
CA SER A 90 4.82 -0.78 -9.87
C SER A 90 3.51 -0.37 -10.54
N THR A 91 2.43 -1.15 -10.35
CA THR A 91 1.08 -0.83 -10.85
C THR A 91 0.41 0.35 -10.13
N GLY A 92 0.93 0.74 -8.96
CA GLY A 92 0.51 1.92 -8.21
C GLY A 92 -0.41 1.64 -7.02
N GLY A 93 -0.44 0.42 -6.49
CA GLY A 93 -1.34 0.07 -5.39
C GLY A 93 -1.10 0.89 -4.11
N TYR A 94 0.16 1.16 -3.76
CA TYR A 94 0.52 1.98 -2.60
C TYR A 94 0.27 3.46 -2.88
N THR A 95 0.67 3.95 -4.04
CA THR A 95 0.34 5.29 -4.55
C THR A 95 -1.16 5.58 -4.45
N ASP A 96 -2.01 4.71 -4.99
CA ASP A 96 -3.48 4.85 -4.94
C ASP A 96 -3.99 4.89 -3.49
N CYS A 97 -3.50 3.99 -2.64
CA CYS A 97 -3.86 3.96 -1.23
C CYS A 97 -3.47 5.25 -0.50
N ALA A 98 -2.27 5.78 -0.73
CA ALA A 98 -1.82 7.04 -0.15
C ALA A 98 -2.70 8.23 -0.61
N LEU A 99 -3.02 8.31 -1.91
CA LEU A 99 -3.88 9.36 -2.48
C LEU A 99 -5.30 9.32 -1.92
N GLN A 100 -5.88 8.12 -1.77
CA GLN A 100 -7.20 7.93 -1.18
C GLN A 100 -7.23 8.30 0.31
N ASN A 101 -6.10 8.19 1.02
CA ASN A 101 -5.93 8.63 2.40
C ASN A 101 -5.47 10.10 2.53
N GLY A 102 -5.57 10.89 1.45
CA GLY A 102 -5.41 12.34 1.52
C GLY A 102 -3.99 12.86 1.27
N ALA A 103 -3.07 12.04 0.75
CA ALA A 103 -1.76 12.52 0.33
C ALA A 103 -1.89 13.70 -0.65
N ARG A 104 -1.15 14.78 -0.37
CA ARG A 104 -1.13 15.98 -1.22
C ARG A 104 -0.31 15.74 -2.48
N ARG A 105 0.74 14.92 -2.38
CA ARG A 105 1.65 14.58 -3.47
C ARG A 105 2.24 13.20 -3.27
N VAL A 106 2.40 12.42 -4.34
CA VAL A 106 3.09 11.13 -4.33
C VAL A 106 4.14 11.10 -5.44
N TYR A 107 5.40 10.88 -5.06
CA TYR A 107 6.47 10.52 -5.98
C TYR A 107 6.42 9.01 -6.20
N ALA A 108 5.91 8.57 -7.34
CA ALA A 108 5.78 7.16 -7.69
C ALA A 108 7.07 6.68 -8.35
N LEU A 109 7.98 6.10 -7.56
CA LEU A 109 9.31 5.70 -8.00
C LEU A 109 9.37 4.22 -8.33
N ASP A 110 9.88 3.89 -9.51
CA ASP A 110 10.10 2.50 -9.93
C ASP A 110 11.32 2.36 -10.83
N VAL A 111 11.98 1.20 -10.76
CA VAL A 111 13.08 0.83 -11.67
C VAL A 111 12.56 0.35 -13.03
N GLY A 112 11.31 -0.12 -13.08
CA GLY A 112 10.59 -0.49 -14.28
C GLY A 112 10.12 0.72 -15.10
N TYR A 113 9.43 0.42 -16.19
CA TYR A 113 8.90 1.43 -17.11
C TYR A 113 7.49 1.03 -17.58
N GLY A 114 6.58 2.00 -17.62
CA GLY A 114 5.22 1.83 -18.14
C GLY A 114 4.32 0.96 -17.26
N GLN A 115 4.62 0.80 -15.97
CA GLN A 115 3.87 -0.11 -15.09
C GLN A 115 2.69 0.56 -14.38
N LEU A 116 2.84 1.85 -14.05
CA LEU A 116 1.85 2.59 -13.27
C LEU A 116 0.52 2.70 -14.02
N ASP A 117 -0.60 2.42 -13.31
CA ASP A 117 -1.94 2.54 -13.86
C ASP A 117 -2.17 3.91 -14.51
N TRP A 118 -2.87 3.90 -15.65
CA TRP A 118 -3.11 5.11 -16.43
C TRP A 118 -3.81 6.21 -15.64
N SER A 119 -4.73 5.87 -14.74
CA SER A 119 -5.43 6.87 -13.93
C SER A 119 -4.50 7.57 -12.94
N LEU A 120 -3.57 6.82 -12.31
CA LEU A 120 -2.58 7.38 -11.40
C LEU A 120 -1.52 8.20 -12.14
N ARG A 121 -1.10 7.75 -13.32
CA ARG A 121 -0.14 8.50 -14.15
C ARG A 121 -0.65 9.90 -14.53
N ASN A 122 -1.96 10.05 -14.67
CA ASN A 122 -2.60 11.31 -15.04
C ASN A 122 -3.16 12.10 -13.83
N ASP A 123 -3.00 11.60 -12.60
CA ASP A 123 -3.37 12.35 -11.40
C ASP A 123 -2.34 13.47 -11.15
N GLU A 124 -2.80 14.71 -11.03
CA GLU A 124 -1.93 15.89 -10.87
C GLU A 124 -1.08 15.86 -9.59
N ARG A 125 -1.47 15.04 -8.60
CA ARG A 125 -0.73 14.85 -7.36
C ARG A 125 0.41 13.83 -7.50
N VAL A 126 0.47 13.09 -8.61
CA VAL A 126 1.46 12.04 -8.83
C VAL A 126 2.58 12.54 -9.71
N ARG A 127 3.82 12.45 -9.21
CA ARG A 127 5.03 12.62 -10.02
C ARG A 127 5.64 11.25 -10.30
N VAL A 128 5.58 10.83 -11.55
CA VAL A 128 6.11 9.53 -12.00
C VAL A 128 7.64 9.61 -12.14
N MET A 129 8.34 8.68 -11.49
CA MET A 129 9.80 8.54 -11.53
C MET A 129 10.19 7.11 -11.91
N GLU A 130 10.07 6.80 -13.20
CA GLU A 130 10.40 5.48 -13.76
C GLU A 130 11.88 5.34 -14.12
N ARG A 131 12.34 4.11 -14.33
CA ARG A 131 13.75 3.78 -14.61
C ARG A 131 14.72 4.37 -13.59
N SER A 132 14.26 4.52 -12.36
CA SER A 132 14.94 5.25 -11.30
C SER A 132 15.17 4.33 -10.11
N ASN A 133 16.43 4.20 -9.67
CA ASN A 133 16.78 3.38 -8.52
C ASN A 133 16.91 4.28 -7.29
N ILE A 134 16.13 4.00 -6.24
CA ILE A 134 16.10 4.77 -4.99
C ILE A 134 17.50 5.03 -4.41
N ARG A 135 18.45 4.09 -4.58
CA ARG A 135 19.82 4.24 -4.06
C ARG A 135 20.61 5.41 -4.66
N TYR A 136 20.14 5.97 -5.78
CA TYR A 136 20.77 7.09 -6.47
C TYR A 136 19.92 8.35 -6.47
N ILE A 137 18.79 8.33 -5.77
CA ILE A 137 17.90 9.49 -5.65
C ILE A 137 18.43 10.42 -4.58
N THR A 138 18.45 11.71 -4.91
CA THR A 138 18.86 12.78 -4.02
C THR A 138 17.70 13.71 -3.72
N LEU A 139 17.89 14.57 -2.72
CA LEU A 139 16.91 15.62 -2.41
C LEU A 139 16.64 16.54 -3.62
N ASN A 140 17.65 16.78 -4.46
CA ASN A 140 17.50 17.61 -5.66
C ASN A 140 16.55 17.00 -6.69
N ASP A 141 16.54 15.67 -6.80
CA ASP A 141 15.63 14.97 -7.73
C ASP A 141 14.17 15.15 -7.30
N LEU A 142 13.90 15.13 -5.99
CA LEU A 142 12.57 15.32 -5.43
C LEU A 142 12.16 16.81 -5.41
N GLY A 143 13.11 17.70 -5.11
CA GLY A 143 12.91 19.14 -4.94
C GLY A 143 12.41 19.54 -3.55
N GLU A 144 11.99 18.58 -2.73
CA GLU A 144 11.58 18.77 -1.34
C GLU A 144 11.78 17.47 -0.55
N LYS A 145 11.85 17.59 0.78
CA LYS A 145 11.84 16.44 1.67
C LYS A 145 10.43 15.89 1.80
N VAL A 146 10.32 14.57 1.96
CA VAL A 146 9.03 13.87 2.06
C VAL A 146 8.67 13.57 3.51
N ASP A 147 7.37 13.55 3.79
CA ASP A 147 6.83 13.20 5.11
C ASP A 147 6.84 11.69 5.32
N ILE A 148 6.48 10.92 4.28
CA ILE A 148 6.31 9.47 4.37
C ILE A 148 7.01 8.79 3.18
N ILE A 149 7.78 7.74 3.46
CA ILE A 149 8.32 6.84 2.44
C ILE A 149 7.65 5.48 2.59
N THR A 150 7.06 4.96 1.52
CA THR A 150 6.57 3.59 1.48
C THR A 150 7.48 2.72 0.63
N MET A 151 7.73 1.47 1.03
CA MET A 151 8.60 0.56 0.27
C MET A 151 7.95 -0.80 0.06
N ASP A 152 7.70 -1.17 -1.21
CA ASP A 152 7.30 -2.52 -1.64
C ASP A 152 8.23 -3.00 -2.77
N VAL A 153 9.52 -3.15 -2.46
CA VAL A 153 10.55 -3.53 -3.44
C VAL A 153 10.71 -5.06 -3.55
N SER A 154 11.16 -5.53 -4.70
CA SER A 154 11.47 -6.96 -4.94
C SER A 154 12.89 -7.12 -5.48
N PHE A 155 13.49 -8.30 -5.27
CA PHE A 155 14.84 -8.64 -5.77
C PHE A 155 16.00 -7.79 -5.21
N ILE A 156 15.75 -7.04 -4.14
CA ILE A 156 16.76 -6.26 -3.42
C ILE A 156 16.46 -6.33 -1.91
N SER A 157 17.53 -6.32 -1.11
CA SER A 157 17.43 -6.19 0.34
C SER A 157 17.15 -4.73 0.70
N THR A 158 16.14 -4.51 1.55
CA THR A 158 15.79 -3.21 2.12
C THR A 158 16.94 -2.58 2.91
N ARG A 159 17.83 -3.41 3.47
CA ARG A 159 19.05 -2.99 4.16
C ARG A 159 19.99 -2.14 3.29
N LEU A 160 19.97 -2.35 1.98
CA LEU A 160 20.77 -1.57 1.01
C LEU A 160 20.12 -0.22 0.65
N ILE A 161 18.87 0.00 1.06
CA ILE A 161 18.08 1.18 0.73
C ILE A 161 18.00 2.13 1.93
N PHE A 162 17.86 1.61 3.16
CA PHE A 162 17.73 2.41 4.37
C PHE A 162 18.72 3.59 4.51
N PRO A 163 20.02 3.44 4.17
CA PRO A 163 20.96 4.56 4.30
C PRO A 163 20.59 5.81 3.50
N VAL A 164 19.91 5.65 2.36
CA VAL A 164 19.56 6.77 1.48
C VAL A 164 18.29 7.49 1.94
N LEU A 165 17.43 6.82 2.72
CA LEU A 165 16.13 7.36 3.10
C LEU A 165 16.23 8.52 4.09
N TYR A 166 17.23 8.48 4.98
CA TYR A 166 17.37 9.46 6.07
C TYR A 166 17.44 10.91 5.57
N ASP A 167 18.16 11.14 4.47
CA ASP A 167 18.36 12.47 3.89
C ASP A 167 17.14 12.98 3.12
N LEU A 168 16.28 12.07 2.65
CA LEU A 168 15.06 12.39 1.90
C LEU A 168 13.89 12.75 2.84
N LEU A 169 13.95 12.34 4.11
CA LEU A 169 12.88 12.54 5.09
C LEU A 169 12.92 13.91 5.78
N GLN A 170 11.72 14.45 6.01
CA GLN A 170 11.47 15.51 7.01
C GLN A 170 11.91 15.07 8.41
N GLU A 171 12.05 16.03 9.34
CA GLU A 171 12.51 15.73 10.71
C GLU A 171 11.62 14.74 11.46
N ASP A 172 10.30 14.84 11.28
CA ASP A 172 9.30 13.92 11.83
C ASP A 172 8.87 12.85 10.81
N GLY A 173 9.71 12.62 9.79
CA GLY A 173 9.39 11.75 8.68
C GLY A 173 9.34 10.26 9.05
N GLU A 174 8.50 9.53 8.33
CA GLU A 174 8.17 8.12 8.60
C GLU A 174 8.48 7.23 7.39
N VAL A 175 8.85 5.97 7.64
CA VAL A 175 9.03 4.95 6.62
C VAL A 175 8.17 3.73 6.95
N ILE A 176 7.41 3.26 5.97
CA ILE A 176 6.66 2.01 6.03
C ILE A 176 7.33 1.06 5.06
N SER A 177 8.12 0.12 5.59
CA SER A 177 8.90 -0.81 4.75
C SER A 177 8.33 -2.20 4.83
N LEU A 178 7.93 -2.75 3.66
CA LEU A 178 7.55 -4.14 3.53
C LEU A 178 8.81 -5.02 3.44
N ILE A 179 9.00 -5.85 4.45
CA ILE A 179 10.08 -6.82 4.57
C ILE A 179 9.63 -8.15 3.97
N LYS A 180 10.36 -8.58 2.94
CA LYS A 180 10.10 -9.82 2.20
C LYS A 180 11.19 -10.84 2.52
N PRO A 181 10.95 -11.82 3.42
CA PRO A 181 11.99 -12.74 3.86
C PRO A 181 12.77 -13.42 2.73
N GLN A 182 12.11 -13.73 1.61
CA GLN A 182 12.74 -14.34 0.43
C GLN A 182 13.81 -13.48 -0.26
N PHE A 183 13.85 -12.17 -0.02
CA PHE A 183 14.87 -11.25 -0.55
C PHE A 183 15.87 -10.79 0.51
N GLU A 184 15.65 -11.14 1.77
CA GLU A 184 16.47 -10.73 2.91
C GLU A 184 17.29 -11.87 3.50
N ALA A 185 16.71 -13.08 3.51
CA ALA A 185 17.35 -14.27 4.03
C ALA A 185 18.51 -14.74 3.13
N GLY A 186 19.49 -15.41 3.73
CA GLY A 186 20.57 -16.09 2.99
C GLY A 186 20.02 -17.16 2.04
N LYS A 187 20.76 -17.43 0.94
CA LYS A 187 20.34 -18.40 -0.10
C LYS A 187 20.06 -19.80 0.46
N ASP A 188 20.74 -20.17 1.54
CA ASP A 188 20.61 -21.43 2.29
C ASP A 188 19.30 -21.54 3.07
N LYS A 189 18.65 -20.42 3.38
CA LYS A 189 17.40 -20.34 4.17
C LYS A 189 16.15 -20.18 3.31
N VAL A 190 16.31 -20.09 2.00
CA VAL A 190 15.21 -19.97 1.03
C VAL A 190 14.84 -21.35 0.50
N GLY A 191 13.62 -21.80 0.81
CA GLY A 191 13.14 -23.11 0.41
C GLY A 191 12.78 -23.24 -1.07
N LYS A 192 12.20 -24.39 -1.43
CA LYS A 192 11.72 -24.66 -2.79
C LYS A 192 10.79 -23.54 -3.28
N LYS A 193 10.93 -23.18 -4.55
CA LYS A 193 10.16 -22.10 -5.22
C LYS A 193 10.33 -20.70 -4.59
N GLY A 194 11.40 -20.45 -3.84
CA GLY A 194 11.67 -19.12 -3.29
C GLY A 194 10.84 -18.79 -2.05
N VAL A 195 10.38 -19.80 -1.30
CA VAL A 195 9.48 -19.60 -0.15
C VAL A 195 10.21 -19.84 1.16
N VAL A 196 10.12 -18.88 2.07
CA VAL A 196 10.62 -18.97 3.45
C VAL A 196 9.46 -19.31 4.36
N ARG A 197 9.46 -20.53 4.93
CA ARG A 197 8.38 -21.04 5.80
C ARG A 197 8.75 -21.13 7.27
N ASP A 198 10.04 -21.09 7.59
CA ASP A 198 10.49 -21.28 8.96
C ASP A 198 10.30 -19.98 9.76
N PRO A 199 9.46 -19.98 10.83
CA PRO A 199 9.25 -18.81 11.67
C PRO A 199 10.56 -18.27 12.28
N SER A 200 11.55 -19.14 12.53
CA SER A 200 12.85 -18.71 13.07
C SER A 200 13.61 -17.82 12.08
N VAL A 201 13.54 -18.13 10.78
CA VAL A 201 14.13 -17.33 9.72
C VAL A 201 13.42 -15.99 9.59
N HIS A 202 12.09 -15.95 9.74
CA HIS A 202 11.35 -14.67 9.74
C HIS A 202 11.78 -13.76 10.90
N ARG A 203 11.93 -14.30 12.11
CA ARG A 203 12.42 -13.55 13.28
C ARG A 203 13.83 -13.02 13.06
N GLU A 204 14.72 -13.85 12.50
CA GLU A 204 16.08 -13.45 12.15
C GLU A 204 16.09 -12.30 11.13
N VAL A 205 15.32 -12.43 10.04
CA VAL A 205 15.20 -11.40 9.01
C VAL A 205 14.73 -10.08 9.60
N LEU A 206 13.67 -10.09 10.41
CA LEU A 206 13.16 -8.87 11.06
C LEU A 206 14.23 -8.22 11.95
N THR A 207 14.92 -9.03 12.75
CA THR A 207 16.00 -8.55 13.62
C THR A 207 17.12 -7.88 12.81
N GLN A 208 17.56 -8.51 11.71
CA GLN A 208 18.60 -7.98 10.84
C GLN A 208 18.18 -6.71 10.11
N CYS A 209 16.95 -6.65 9.60
CA CYS A 209 16.42 -5.46 8.93
C CYS A 209 16.31 -4.28 9.91
N ILE A 210 15.83 -4.51 11.13
CA ILE A 210 15.71 -3.46 12.15
C ILE A 210 17.08 -2.97 12.60
N ALA A 211 18.05 -3.87 12.79
CA ALA A 211 19.44 -3.48 13.08
C ALA A 211 20.07 -2.65 11.95
N ALA A 212 19.80 -3.00 10.70
CA ALA A 212 20.28 -2.22 9.55
C ALA A 212 19.62 -0.84 9.44
N ALA A 213 18.32 -0.74 9.76
CA ALA A 213 17.63 0.54 9.85
C ALA A 213 18.23 1.42 10.96
N ALA A 214 18.52 0.85 12.13
CA ALA A 214 19.18 1.56 13.23
C ALA A 214 20.57 2.06 12.83
N ALA A 215 21.36 1.26 12.12
CA ALA A 215 22.66 1.67 11.57
C ALA A 215 22.55 2.80 10.53
N ALA A 216 21.37 2.97 9.92
CA ALA A 216 21.03 4.08 9.02
C ALA A 216 20.35 5.26 9.75
N ASN A 217 20.41 5.31 11.09
CA ASN A 217 19.78 6.34 11.94
C ASN A 217 18.25 6.39 11.84
N LEU A 218 17.61 5.27 11.49
CA LEU A 218 16.16 5.12 11.50
C LEU A 218 15.74 4.28 12.70
N VAL A 219 14.79 4.79 13.49
CA VAL A 219 14.29 4.12 14.69
C VAL A 219 13.07 3.28 14.32
N CYS A 220 13.11 1.97 14.60
CA CYS A 220 11.93 1.12 14.43
C CYS A 220 10.99 1.30 15.63
N VAL A 221 9.79 1.82 15.36
CA VAL A 221 8.79 2.19 16.37
C VAL A 221 7.63 1.20 16.45
N ASP A 222 7.37 0.43 15.38
CA ASP A 222 6.42 -0.69 15.41
C ASP A 222 6.68 -1.71 14.28
N ILE A 223 6.05 -2.89 14.39
CA ILE A 223 6.15 -4.01 13.44
C ILE A 223 4.76 -4.62 13.26
N SER A 224 4.42 -4.96 12.02
CA SER A 224 3.21 -5.71 11.67
C SER A 224 3.48 -6.74 10.56
N PHE A 225 2.43 -7.32 9.98
CA PHE A 225 2.50 -8.23 8.84
C PHE A 225 1.48 -7.90 7.76
N SER A 226 1.81 -8.27 6.52
CA SER A 226 0.92 -8.09 5.37
C SER A 226 -0.32 -8.97 5.52
N PRO A 227 -1.53 -8.45 5.26
CA PRO A 227 -2.77 -9.23 5.35
C PRO A 227 -2.91 -10.28 4.23
N ILE A 228 -2.03 -10.22 3.23
CA ILE A 228 -1.97 -11.15 2.11
C ILE A 228 -0.55 -11.66 1.92
N LYS A 229 -0.43 -12.92 1.49
CA LYS A 229 0.87 -13.51 1.12
C LYS A 229 1.38 -12.93 -0.20
N GLY A 230 2.70 -12.93 -0.36
CA GLY A 230 3.34 -12.67 -1.64
C GLY A 230 2.91 -13.70 -2.71
N PRO A 231 3.17 -13.45 -4.02
CA PRO A 231 2.66 -14.30 -5.11
C PRO A 231 3.01 -15.79 -5.01
N GLN A 232 4.17 -16.12 -4.40
CA GLN A 232 4.64 -17.49 -4.20
C GLN A 232 4.23 -18.09 -2.84
N GLY A 233 3.45 -17.36 -2.04
CA GLY A 233 3.01 -17.79 -0.71
C GLY A 233 3.94 -17.40 0.44
N ASN A 234 4.85 -16.44 0.24
CA ASN A 234 5.67 -15.91 1.33
C ASN A 234 4.81 -15.05 2.26
N ILE A 235 4.98 -15.23 3.57
CA ILE A 235 4.54 -14.25 4.57
C ILE A 235 5.48 -13.05 4.48
N GLU A 236 4.91 -11.85 4.47
CA GLU A 236 5.64 -10.59 4.35
C GLU A 236 5.32 -9.74 5.57
N PHE A 237 6.30 -9.00 6.06
CA PHE A 237 6.19 -8.22 7.30
C PHE A 237 6.30 -6.73 7.02
N PHE A 238 5.78 -5.90 7.91
CA PHE A 238 6.02 -4.46 7.88
C PHE A 238 6.88 -4.05 9.06
N ILE A 239 7.82 -3.14 8.81
CA ILE A 239 8.44 -2.36 9.88
C ILE A 239 8.08 -0.89 9.67
N HIS A 240 7.70 -0.23 10.77
CA HIS A 240 7.48 1.20 10.83
C HIS A 240 8.72 1.85 11.42
N LEU A 241 9.34 2.72 10.63
CA LEU A 241 10.52 3.45 11.02
C LEU A 241 10.21 4.94 11.12
N LYS A 242 10.88 5.64 12.02
CA LYS A 242 10.87 7.09 12.11
C LYS A 242 12.28 7.63 12.11
N LYS A 243 12.45 8.84 11.56
CA LYS A 243 13.71 9.57 11.68
C LYS A 243 14.03 9.93 13.13
N ARG A 244 12.99 10.20 13.93
CA ARG A 244 13.04 10.41 15.37
C ARG A 244 11.86 9.69 16.03
N GLY A 245 12.11 8.96 17.10
CA GLY A 245 11.08 8.23 17.83
C GLY A 245 11.67 7.39 18.95
N GLU A 246 10.79 6.73 19.68
CA GLU A 246 11.17 5.77 20.71
C GLU A 246 11.21 4.37 20.10
N PRO A 247 12.30 3.61 20.29
CA PRO A 247 12.38 2.25 19.79
C PRO A 247 11.37 1.36 20.51
N ILE A 248 10.95 0.27 19.85
CA ILE A 248 10.07 -0.73 20.43
C ILE A 248 10.66 -1.30 21.73
N ASP A 249 9.88 -1.22 22.81
CA ASP A 249 10.17 -1.92 24.05
C ASP A 249 10.09 -3.44 23.86
N ASN A 250 11.11 -4.15 24.37
CA ASN A 250 11.21 -5.61 24.27
C ASN A 250 11.01 -6.13 22.83
N LEU A 251 11.81 -5.59 21.90
CA LEU A 251 11.78 -5.90 20.48
C LEU A 251 11.73 -7.41 20.18
N ALA A 252 12.48 -8.23 20.91
CA ALA A 252 12.51 -9.68 20.71
C ALA A 252 11.15 -10.33 20.95
N ALA A 253 10.43 -9.93 22.01
CA ALA A 253 9.10 -10.43 22.31
C ALA A 253 8.08 -9.96 21.25
N LYS A 254 8.15 -8.69 20.83
CA LYS A 254 7.27 -8.14 19.77
C LYS A 254 7.45 -8.89 18.46
N ILE A 255 8.70 -9.13 18.02
CA ILE A 255 9.01 -9.91 16.82
C ILE A 255 8.45 -11.33 16.93
N ALA A 256 8.67 -12.01 18.07
CA ALA A 256 8.16 -13.37 18.27
C ALA A 256 6.64 -13.44 18.18
N TRP A 257 5.95 -12.47 18.79
CA TRP A 257 4.49 -12.37 18.74
C TRP A 257 3.97 -12.11 17.32
N ILE A 258 4.51 -11.12 16.60
CA ILE A 258 4.10 -10.79 15.23
C ILE A 258 4.29 -11.98 14.28
N VAL A 259 5.44 -12.66 14.36
CA VAL A 259 5.70 -13.82 13.50
C VAL A 259 4.72 -14.95 13.82
N SER A 260 4.48 -15.24 15.11
CA SER A 260 3.51 -16.27 15.52
C SER A 260 2.11 -15.96 15.01
N GLU A 261 1.68 -14.71 15.12
CA GLU A 261 0.34 -14.28 14.70
C GLU A 261 0.18 -14.31 13.18
N ALA A 262 1.20 -13.91 12.42
CA ALA A 262 1.20 -13.99 10.97
C ALA A 262 1.08 -15.44 10.48
N HIS A 263 1.81 -16.37 11.11
CA HIS A 263 1.69 -17.80 10.80
C HIS A 263 0.28 -18.32 11.11
N ARG A 264 -0.27 -18.00 12.29
CA ARG A 264 -1.61 -18.42 12.69
C ARG A 264 -2.70 -17.93 11.73
N ILE A 265 -2.64 -16.67 11.29
CA ILE A 265 -3.68 -16.08 10.44
C ILE A 265 -3.55 -16.48 8.97
N LEU A 266 -2.32 -16.66 8.47
CA LEU A 266 -2.10 -16.82 7.04
C LEU A 266 -1.89 -18.28 6.63
N GLU A 267 -1.54 -19.20 7.53
CA GLU A 267 -1.34 -20.62 7.20
C GLU A 267 -2.58 -21.50 7.39
N ASP A 268 -3.61 -20.99 8.04
CA ASP A 268 -4.98 -21.54 8.06
C ASP A 268 -5.73 -21.23 6.75
#